data_AF-A0A238XNL2-F1
#
_entry.id   AF-A0A238XNL2-F1
#
_cell.length_a   1.000
_cell.length_b   1.000
_cell.length_c   1.000
_cell.angle_alpha   90.00
_cell.angle_beta   90.00
_cell.angle_gamma   90.00
#
_symmetry.space_group_name_H-M   'P 1'
#
loop_
_entity.id
_entity.type
_entity.pdbx_description
1 polymer ?
#
loop_
_entity_poly.entity_id
_entity_poly.type
_entity_poly.pdbx_seq_one_letter_code
_entity_poly.pdbx_strand_id
1 'polypeptide(L)'
;MNVQPNQHSLLQQSGIAILLLFFMLLTRSSHALTSVALPDASLAVFLLGGILLRRAAWFVLFFLVAATIDFGAAAWNSYFAFCLTDAYWGLVPAYGVMWLGGRWLARQADAFALSRYLPVTLLTTFLAFVISTQTYYLFSGRFPNNGLHETIQHGWNYLPVSLGYPMMYFAMIWLVAQGYRHVRSLRSANS
;
A
#
# COMPACT_ATOMS: atom_id res chain seq x y z
N MET A 1 -0.29 34.44 11.44
CA MET A 1 0.15 33.44 12.44
C MET A 1 0.87 32.32 11.71
N ASN A 2 2.20 32.32 11.77
CA ASN A 2 3.04 31.35 11.10
C ASN A 2 3.22 30.13 12.03
N VAL A 3 2.33 29.14 11.92
CA VAL A 3 2.47 27.89 12.67
C VAL A 3 3.58 27.09 12.01
N GLN A 4 4.82 27.34 12.45
CA GLN A 4 5.98 26.54 12.06
C GLN A 4 5.67 25.08 12.39
N PRO A 5 5.62 24.16 11.41
CA PRO A 5 5.31 22.77 11.68
C PRO A 5 6.38 22.20 12.62
N ASN A 6 5.94 21.65 13.76
CA ASN A 6 6.79 21.12 14.81
C ASN A 6 7.88 20.19 14.22
N GLN A 7 9.13 20.68 14.13
CA GLN A 7 10.20 20.05 13.33
C GLN A 7 10.57 18.64 13.82
N HIS A 8 10.41 18.38 15.13
CA HIS A 8 10.59 17.05 15.70
C HIS A 8 9.59 16.02 15.15
N SER A 9 8.34 16.44 14.88
CA SER A 9 7.32 15.56 14.28
C SER A 9 7.59 15.26 12.79
N LEU A 10 8.28 16.18 12.10
CA LEU A 10 8.63 16.03 10.70
C LEU A 10 9.79 15.05 10.51
N LEU A 11 10.87 15.17 11.31
CA LEU A 11 12.00 14.25 11.24
C LEU A 11 11.58 12.80 11.53
N GLN A 12 10.70 12.60 12.52
CA GLN A 12 10.13 11.28 12.82
C GLN A 12 9.29 10.74 11.65
N GLN A 13 8.44 11.57 11.06
CA GLN A 13 7.67 11.19 9.86
C GLN A 13 8.59 10.85 8.68
N SER A 14 9.67 11.60 8.48
CA SER A 14 10.66 11.31 7.44
C SER A 14 11.33 9.96 7.68
N GLY A 15 11.74 9.64 8.92
CA GLY A 15 12.31 8.34 9.25
C GLY A 15 11.36 7.17 8.96
N ILE A 16 10.08 7.31 9.35
CA ILE A 16 9.04 6.32 9.04
C ILE A 16 8.83 6.21 7.53
N ALA A 17 8.77 7.34 6.82
CA ALA A 17 8.58 7.37 5.36
C ALA A 17 9.74 6.66 4.64
N ILE A 18 10.98 6.92 5.05
CA ILE A 18 12.18 6.26 4.50
C ILE A 18 12.13 4.75 4.73
N LEU A 19 11.78 4.32 5.94
CA LEU A 19 11.65 2.89 6.26
C LEU A 19 10.58 2.21 5.39
N LEU A 20 9.42 2.84 5.23
CA LEU A 20 8.34 2.33 4.39
C LEU A 20 8.73 2.28 2.91
N LEU A 21 9.40 3.32 2.40
CA LEU A 21 9.93 3.36 1.03
C LEU A 21 11.00 2.30 0.81
N PHE A 22 11.86 2.03 1.80
CA PHE A 22 12.84 0.96 1.72
C PHE A 22 12.18 -0.42 1.56
N PHE A 23 11.13 -0.71 2.33
CA PHE A 23 10.37 -1.96 2.17
C PHE A 23 9.63 -2.04 0.84
N MET A 24 9.05 -0.93 0.37
CA MET A 24 8.44 -0.86 -0.96
C MET A 24 9.48 -1.15 -2.05
N LEU A 25 10.66 -0.52 -1.99
CA LEU A 25 11.74 -0.74 -2.94
C LEU A 25 12.19 -2.21 -2.92
N LEU A 26 12.40 -2.79 -1.74
CA LEU A 26 12.88 -4.18 -1.62
C LEU A 26 11.90 -5.19 -2.22
N THR A 27 10.60 -5.00 -2.00
CA THR A 27 9.58 -5.97 -2.45
C THR A 27 9.14 -5.72 -3.87
N ARG A 28 8.86 -4.47 -4.25
CA ARG A 28 8.39 -4.10 -5.60
C ARG A 28 9.46 -4.33 -6.66
N SER A 29 10.72 -4.03 -6.34
CA SER A 29 11.84 -4.25 -7.28
C SER A 29 12.24 -5.72 -7.39
N SER A 30 11.89 -6.57 -6.42
CA SER A 30 12.26 -7.99 -6.44
C SER A 30 11.63 -8.75 -7.62
N HIS A 31 10.49 -8.29 -8.13
CA HIS A 31 9.87 -8.79 -9.36
C HIS A 31 10.70 -8.51 -10.61
N ALA A 32 11.55 -7.48 -10.59
CA ALA A 32 12.34 -7.06 -11.73
C ALA A 32 13.81 -7.51 -11.67
N LEU A 33 14.36 -7.70 -10.47
CA LEU A 33 15.82 -7.82 -10.27
C LEU A 33 16.30 -9.16 -9.71
N THR A 34 15.44 -10.01 -9.13
CA THR A 34 15.90 -11.19 -8.36
C THR A 34 15.11 -12.46 -8.66
N SER A 35 15.75 -13.63 -8.52
CA SER A 35 15.11 -14.96 -8.67
C SER A 35 14.20 -15.36 -7.49
N VAL A 36 14.33 -14.69 -6.35
CA VAL A 36 13.44 -14.80 -5.19
C VAL A 36 12.63 -13.52 -5.09
N ALA A 37 11.40 -13.52 -5.61
CA ALA A 37 10.52 -12.37 -5.53
C ALA A 37 9.72 -12.40 -4.22
N LEU A 38 9.95 -11.42 -3.35
CA LEU A 38 9.08 -11.18 -2.20
C LEU A 38 7.76 -10.59 -2.71
N PRO A 39 6.61 -10.94 -2.10
CA PRO A 39 5.35 -10.32 -2.48
C PRO A 39 5.39 -8.80 -2.34
N ASP A 40 4.75 -8.07 -3.26
CA ASP A 40 4.71 -6.61 -3.23
C ASP A 40 4.02 -6.08 -1.95
N ALA A 41 4.76 -5.31 -1.14
CA ALA A 41 4.27 -4.71 0.09
C ALA A 41 3.55 -3.35 -0.11
N SER A 42 3.40 -2.87 -1.35
CA SER A 42 2.92 -1.52 -1.65
C SER A 42 1.57 -1.20 -0.99
N LEU A 43 0.59 -2.10 -1.05
CA LEU A 43 -0.71 -1.90 -0.39
C LEU A 43 -0.56 -1.71 1.13
N ALA A 44 0.31 -2.50 1.77
CA ALA A 44 0.58 -2.36 3.18
C ALA A 44 1.30 -1.04 3.52
N VAL A 45 2.24 -0.62 2.66
CA VAL A 45 2.95 0.66 2.78
C VAL A 45 1.99 1.85 2.69
N PHE A 46 1.05 1.86 1.74
CA PHE A 46 0.07 2.94 1.61
C PHE A 46 -0.90 2.98 2.80
N LEU A 47 -1.36 1.84 3.29
CA LEU A 47 -2.22 1.79 4.48
C LEU A 47 -1.49 2.26 5.74
N LEU A 48 -0.26 1.77 5.97
CA LEU A 48 0.58 2.23 7.08
C LEU A 48 0.94 3.71 7.00
N GLY A 49 1.23 4.21 5.80
CA GLY A 49 1.44 5.64 5.56
C GLY A 49 0.21 6.46 5.97
N GLY A 50 -0.99 5.97 5.65
CA GLY A 50 -2.25 6.56 6.11
C GLY A 50 -2.37 6.60 7.63
N ILE A 51 -1.94 5.53 8.33
CA ILE A 51 -1.97 5.43 9.79
C ILE A 51 -0.97 6.41 10.44
N LEU A 52 0.29 6.38 9.99
CA LEU A 52 1.45 6.96 10.68
C LEU A 52 1.80 8.36 10.20
N LEU A 53 1.78 8.62 8.88
CA LEU A 53 2.25 9.87 8.29
C LEU A 53 1.12 10.88 8.11
N ARG A 54 -0.06 10.39 7.73
CA ARG A 54 -1.33 11.13 7.62
C ARG A 54 -1.35 12.25 6.57
N ARG A 55 -0.24 12.88 6.19
CA ARG A 55 -0.22 14.00 5.23
C ARG A 55 -0.26 13.51 3.77
N ALA A 56 -1.09 14.11 2.94
CA ALA A 56 -1.24 13.73 1.53
C ALA A 56 0.07 13.90 0.71
N ALA A 57 0.98 14.79 1.11
CA ALA A 57 2.29 14.93 0.47
C ALA A 57 3.08 13.61 0.48
N TRP A 58 2.99 12.82 1.56
CA TRP A 58 3.64 11.52 1.65
C TRP A 58 3.01 10.47 0.74
N PHE A 59 1.68 10.52 0.56
CA PHE A 59 0.98 9.68 -0.41
C PHE A 59 1.51 9.95 -1.82
N VAL A 60 1.60 11.23 -2.21
CA VAL A 60 2.12 11.63 -3.52
C VAL A 60 3.56 11.16 -3.69
N LEU A 61 4.42 11.35 -2.69
CA LEU A 61 5.80 10.87 -2.73
C LEU A 61 5.87 9.35 -2.92
N PHE A 62 5.09 8.58 -2.15
CA PHE A 62 5.08 7.11 -2.27
C PHE A 62 4.63 6.66 -3.64
N PHE A 63 3.60 7.30 -4.21
CA PHE A 63 3.16 7.02 -5.57
C PHE A 63 4.22 7.35 -6.62
N LEU A 64 4.88 8.51 -6.51
CA LEU A 64 5.95 8.89 -7.42
C LEU A 64 7.13 7.93 -7.36
N VAL A 65 7.50 7.44 -6.17
CA VAL A 65 8.56 6.43 -6.02
C VAL A 65 8.13 5.10 -6.62
N ALA A 66 6.90 4.63 -6.36
CA ALA A 66 6.37 3.42 -6.98
C ALA A 66 6.39 3.50 -8.52
N ALA A 67 5.92 4.62 -9.09
CA ALA A 67 5.99 4.88 -10.51
C ALA A 67 7.43 4.89 -11.03
N THR A 68 8.35 5.55 -10.32
CA THR A 68 9.76 5.57 -10.71
C THR A 68 10.37 4.17 -10.75
N ILE A 69 10.03 3.30 -9.79
CA ILE A 69 10.45 1.90 -9.79
C ILE A 69 9.90 1.18 -11.02
N ASP A 70 8.60 1.30 -11.30
CA ASP A 70 7.94 0.58 -12.38
C ASP A 70 8.44 1.03 -13.77
N PHE A 71 8.47 2.35 -14.03
CA PHE A 71 8.96 2.91 -15.28
C PHE A 71 10.47 2.71 -15.46
N GLY A 72 11.24 2.74 -14.37
CA GLY A 72 12.67 2.42 -14.40
C GLY A 72 12.94 0.96 -14.79
N ALA A 73 12.18 0.02 -14.22
CA ALA A 73 12.25 -1.40 -14.59
C ALA A 73 11.88 -1.63 -16.06
N ALA A 74 10.86 -0.94 -16.55
CA ALA A 74 10.43 -1.00 -17.95
C ALA A 74 11.44 -0.41 -18.94
N ALA A 75 12.19 0.63 -18.53
CA ALA A 75 13.28 1.17 -19.32
C ALA A 75 14.45 0.17 -19.46
N TRP A 76 14.64 -0.70 -18.47
CA TRP A 76 15.68 -1.73 -18.49
C TRP A 76 15.26 -2.97 -19.28
N ASN A 77 14.00 -3.39 -19.19
CA ASN A 77 13.48 -4.54 -19.89
C ASN A 77 12.01 -4.31 -20.30
N SER A 78 11.76 -4.38 -21.62
CA SER A 78 10.45 -4.16 -22.23
C SER A 78 9.38 -5.15 -21.78
N TYR A 79 9.76 -6.29 -21.19
CA TYR A 79 8.82 -7.21 -20.53
C TYR A 79 8.02 -6.52 -19.43
N PHE A 80 8.64 -5.62 -18.65
CA PHE A 80 7.96 -4.86 -17.59
C PHE A 80 7.16 -3.69 -18.13
N ALA A 81 7.42 -3.26 -19.37
CA ALA A 81 6.61 -2.25 -20.06
C ALA A 81 5.20 -2.76 -20.39
N PHE A 82 4.97 -4.09 -20.33
CA PHE A 82 3.64 -4.64 -20.55
C PHE A 82 2.64 -3.98 -19.58
N CYS A 83 2.80 -4.05 -18.27
CA CYS A 83 1.78 -3.51 -17.36
C CYS A 83 1.63 -1.97 -17.37
N LEU A 84 2.53 -1.24 -18.02
CA LEU A 84 2.50 0.23 -18.12
C LEU A 84 1.65 0.67 -19.32
N THR A 85 0.37 0.83 -19.06
CA THR A 85 -0.65 1.35 -20.00
C THR A 85 -1.39 2.52 -19.34
N ASP A 86 -2.34 3.14 -20.03
CA ASP A 86 -3.16 4.23 -19.44
C ASP A 86 -3.91 3.77 -18.17
N ALA A 87 -4.18 2.47 -18.05
CA ALA A 87 -4.72 1.88 -16.84
C ALA A 87 -3.85 2.03 -15.58
N TYR A 88 -2.55 2.32 -15.73
CA TYR A 88 -1.65 2.51 -14.60
C TYR A 88 -2.13 3.60 -13.64
N TRP A 89 -2.80 4.64 -14.17
CA TRP A 89 -3.39 5.70 -13.36
C TRP A 89 -4.49 5.21 -12.41
N GLY A 90 -5.08 4.04 -12.67
CA GLY A 90 -5.99 3.35 -11.75
C GLY A 90 -5.35 2.94 -10.42
N LEU A 91 -4.02 2.89 -10.34
CA LEU A 91 -3.32 2.67 -9.08
C LEU A 91 -3.47 3.86 -8.11
N VAL A 92 -3.65 5.08 -8.62
CA VAL A 92 -3.85 6.26 -7.77
C VAL A 92 -5.09 6.09 -6.88
N PRO A 93 -6.31 5.82 -7.40
CA PRO A 93 -7.46 5.57 -6.55
C PRO A 93 -7.34 4.26 -5.75
N ALA A 94 -6.71 3.21 -6.27
CA ALA A 94 -6.50 1.97 -5.52
C ALA A 94 -5.66 2.19 -4.25
N TYR A 95 -4.51 2.85 -4.37
CA TYR A 95 -3.68 3.25 -3.24
C TYR A 95 -4.34 4.32 -2.38
N GLY A 96 -5.14 5.20 -3.00
CA GLY A 96 -5.93 6.21 -2.29
C GLY A 96 -6.89 5.58 -1.28
N VAL A 97 -7.58 4.49 -1.66
CA VAL A 97 -8.44 3.74 -0.73
C VAL A 97 -7.64 3.15 0.43
N MET A 98 -6.46 2.56 0.18
CA MET A 98 -5.58 2.07 1.25
C MET A 98 -5.18 3.19 2.21
N TRP A 99 -4.76 4.34 1.68
CA TRP A 99 -4.36 5.50 2.45
C TRP A 99 -5.50 6.05 3.30
N LEU A 100 -6.70 6.19 2.72
CA LEU A 100 -7.90 6.66 3.42
C LEU A 100 -8.34 5.69 4.52
N GLY A 101 -8.24 4.37 4.29
CA GLY A 101 -8.46 3.36 5.31
C GLY A 101 -7.49 3.49 6.49
N GLY A 102 -6.21 3.67 6.20
CA GLY A 102 -5.19 3.93 7.22
C GLY A 102 -5.47 5.22 8.01
N ARG A 103 -5.85 6.30 7.31
CA ARG A 103 -6.26 7.58 7.92
C ARG A 103 -7.47 7.43 8.83
N TRP A 104 -8.44 6.60 8.44
CA TRP A 104 -9.61 6.31 9.26
C TRP A 104 -9.23 5.53 10.52
N LEU A 105 -8.37 4.50 10.40
CA LEU A 105 -7.83 3.75 11.54
C LEU A 105 -7.06 4.68 12.50
N ALA A 106 -6.29 5.64 11.98
CA ALA A 106 -5.54 6.60 12.77
C ALA A 106 -6.40 7.52 13.66
N ARG A 107 -7.69 7.67 13.33
CA ARG A 107 -8.67 8.48 14.09
C ARG A 107 -9.35 7.67 15.19
N GLN A 108 -9.24 6.35 15.16
CA GLN A 108 -9.78 5.49 16.19
C GLN A 108 -8.96 5.62 17.48
N ALA A 109 -9.57 5.34 18.62
CA ALA A 109 -8.87 5.31 19.91
C ALA A 109 -7.66 4.36 19.87
N ASP A 110 -7.79 3.25 19.14
CA ASP A 110 -6.72 2.33 18.85
C ASP A 110 -6.77 1.89 17.38
N ALA A 111 -5.77 2.32 16.61
CA ALA A 111 -5.62 1.99 15.19
C ALA A 111 -5.33 0.50 14.93
N PHE A 112 -4.77 -0.22 15.92
CA PHE A 112 -4.39 -1.63 15.81
C PHE A 112 -5.32 -2.55 16.62
N ALA A 113 -6.45 -2.04 17.12
CA ALA A 113 -7.49 -2.88 17.68
C ALA A 113 -8.00 -3.85 16.62
N LEU A 114 -7.88 -5.15 16.87
CA LEU A 114 -8.14 -6.20 15.87
C LEU A 114 -9.54 -6.11 15.25
N SER A 115 -10.55 -5.75 16.05
CA SER A 115 -11.94 -5.57 15.63
C SER A 115 -12.16 -4.51 14.57
N ARG A 116 -11.23 -3.55 14.43
CA ARG A 116 -11.29 -2.49 13.41
C ARG A 116 -10.21 -2.66 12.35
N TYR A 117 -9.01 -3.03 12.78
CA TYR A 117 -7.86 -3.20 11.89
C TYR A 117 -8.14 -4.25 10.82
N LEU A 118 -8.58 -5.45 11.22
CA LEU A 118 -8.84 -6.56 10.29
C LEU A 118 -9.91 -6.25 9.23
N PRO A 119 -11.13 -5.79 9.57
CA PRO A 119 -12.13 -5.50 8.55
C PRO A 119 -11.71 -4.35 7.63
N VAL A 120 -10.99 -3.34 8.12
CA VAL A 120 -10.51 -2.24 7.27
C VAL A 120 -9.44 -2.71 6.31
N THR A 121 -8.44 -3.49 6.76
CA THR A 121 -7.40 -4.00 5.87
C THR A 121 -8.01 -4.89 4.79
N LEU A 122 -8.97 -5.75 5.14
CA LEU A 122 -9.69 -6.60 4.18
C LEU A 122 -10.48 -5.77 3.17
N LEU A 123 -11.33 -4.85 3.65
CA LEU A 123 -12.19 -4.04 2.79
C LEU A 123 -11.37 -3.17 1.84
N THR A 124 -10.35 -2.48 2.34
CA THR A 124 -9.51 -1.60 1.53
C THR A 124 -8.71 -2.37 0.49
N THR A 125 -8.19 -3.55 0.85
CA THR A 125 -7.48 -4.43 -0.10
C THR A 125 -8.43 -4.94 -1.18
N PHE A 126 -9.64 -5.36 -0.81
CA PHE A 126 -10.65 -5.79 -1.77
C PHE A 126 -11.02 -4.66 -2.75
N LEU A 127 -11.28 -3.45 -2.24
CA LEU A 127 -11.58 -2.29 -3.07
C LEU A 127 -10.39 -1.90 -3.97
N ALA A 128 -9.17 -1.92 -3.45
CA ALA A 128 -7.97 -1.67 -4.23
C ALA A 128 -7.79 -2.70 -5.36
N PHE A 129 -8.08 -3.97 -5.08
CA PHE A 129 -8.11 -5.04 -6.09
C PHE A 129 -9.16 -4.76 -7.17
N VAL A 130 -10.40 -4.45 -6.81
CA VAL A 130 -11.47 -4.16 -7.78
C VAL A 130 -11.10 -2.94 -8.63
N ILE A 131 -10.65 -1.85 -8.01
CA ILE A 131 -10.27 -0.62 -8.73
C ILE A 131 -9.13 -0.90 -9.71
N SER A 132 -8.04 -1.52 -9.25
CA SER A 132 -6.87 -1.80 -10.10
C SER A 132 -7.20 -2.79 -11.23
N THR A 133 -8.00 -3.82 -10.94
CA THR A 133 -8.43 -4.80 -11.94
C THR A 133 -9.33 -4.15 -12.99
N GLN A 134 -10.39 -3.45 -12.57
CA GLN A 134 -11.31 -2.84 -13.52
C GLN A 134 -10.65 -1.76 -14.38
N THR A 135 -9.79 -0.92 -13.78
CA THR A 135 -9.06 0.09 -14.55
C THR A 135 -8.13 -0.55 -15.58
N TYR A 136 -7.48 -1.68 -15.24
CA TYR A 136 -6.70 -2.46 -16.20
C TYR A 136 -7.53 -3.02 -17.35
N TYR A 137 -8.64 -3.69 -17.07
CA TYR A 137 -9.47 -4.26 -18.13
C TYR A 137 -10.15 -3.20 -19.02
N LEU A 138 -10.48 -2.02 -18.48
CA LEU A 138 -11.12 -0.95 -19.25
C LEU A 138 -10.12 -0.11 -20.07
N PHE A 139 -8.95 0.21 -19.50
CA PHE A 139 -8.08 1.26 -20.03
C PHE A 139 -6.71 0.74 -20.51
N SER A 140 -6.41 -0.55 -20.40
CA SER A 140 -5.11 -1.07 -20.87
C SER A 140 -4.99 -1.18 -22.38
N GLY A 141 -6.10 -1.15 -23.12
CA GLY A 141 -6.13 -1.41 -24.57
C GLY A 141 -5.83 -2.87 -24.95
N ARG A 142 -5.81 -3.79 -23.97
CA ARG A 142 -5.48 -5.22 -24.19
C ARG A 142 -6.66 -6.16 -24.27
N PHE A 143 -7.79 -5.72 -23.77
CA PHE A 143 -9.03 -6.47 -23.78
C PHE A 143 -10.06 -5.70 -24.58
N PRO A 144 -11.05 -6.40 -25.16
CA PRO A 144 -12.20 -5.75 -25.77
C PRO A 144 -12.84 -4.78 -24.78
N ASN A 145 -12.84 -3.49 -25.11
CA ASN A 145 -13.42 -2.46 -24.25
C ASN A 145 -14.92 -2.36 -24.49
N ASN A 146 -15.65 -3.42 -24.10
CA ASN A 146 -17.10 -3.50 -24.21
C ASN A 146 -17.80 -2.90 -22.96
N GLY A 147 -17.04 -2.17 -22.12
CA GLY A 147 -17.53 -1.47 -20.95
C GLY A 147 -17.46 -2.26 -19.64
N LEU A 148 -18.04 -1.68 -18.58
CA LEU A 148 -17.95 -2.20 -17.21
C LEU A 148 -18.62 -3.56 -17.00
N HIS A 149 -19.71 -3.83 -17.73
CA HIS A 149 -20.47 -5.07 -17.57
C HIS A 149 -19.69 -6.33 -17.98
N GLU A 150 -18.84 -6.23 -19.00
CA GLU A 150 -18.00 -7.34 -19.42
C GLU A 150 -16.74 -7.43 -18.58
N THR A 151 -16.07 -6.30 -18.36
CA THR A 151 -14.81 -6.28 -17.60
C THR A 151 -14.95 -6.73 -16.15
N ILE A 152 -16.11 -6.55 -15.51
CA ILE A 152 -16.36 -7.01 -14.14
C ILE A 152 -16.42 -8.54 -14.02
N GLN A 153 -16.51 -9.27 -15.13
CA GLN A 153 -16.51 -10.73 -15.12
C GLN A 153 -15.09 -11.30 -15.08
N HIS A 154 -14.06 -10.46 -15.28
CA HIS A 154 -12.67 -10.88 -15.40
C HIS A 154 -11.83 -10.52 -14.16
N GLY A 155 -10.67 -11.18 -14.05
CA GLY A 155 -9.68 -10.89 -13.02
C GLY A 155 -9.92 -11.52 -11.65
N TRP A 156 -11.10 -12.08 -11.37
CA TRP A 156 -11.41 -12.75 -10.09
C TRP A 156 -10.47 -13.89 -9.72
N ASN A 157 -9.85 -14.54 -10.71
CA ASN A 157 -8.83 -15.56 -10.51
C ASN A 157 -7.58 -15.01 -9.78
N TYR A 158 -7.32 -13.69 -9.84
CA TYR A 158 -6.23 -13.04 -9.12
C TYR A 158 -6.59 -12.62 -7.69
N LEU A 159 -7.88 -12.64 -7.33
CA LEU A 159 -8.36 -12.19 -6.02
C LEU A 159 -7.70 -12.92 -4.84
N PRO A 160 -7.57 -14.27 -4.84
CA PRO A 160 -6.99 -14.99 -3.70
C PRO A 160 -5.55 -14.53 -3.40
N VAL A 161 -4.73 -14.39 -4.44
CA VAL A 161 -3.33 -13.97 -4.29
C VAL A 161 -3.23 -12.48 -3.95
N SER A 162 -4.08 -11.66 -4.59
CA SER A 162 -4.13 -10.20 -4.34
C SER A 162 -4.58 -9.84 -2.93
N LEU A 163 -5.37 -10.69 -2.27
CA LEU A 163 -5.70 -10.57 -0.85
C LEU A 163 -4.63 -11.22 0.05
N GLY A 164 -4.17 -12.40 -0.30
CA GLY A 164 -3.27 -13.20 0.54
C GLY A 164 -1.96 -12.48 0.88
N TYR A 165 -1.30 -11.90 -0.12
CA TYR A 165 -0.01 -11.24 0.10
C TYR A 165 -0.10 -9.99 0.99
N PRO A 166 -1.01 -9.02 0.75
CA PRO A 166 -1.20 -7.91 1.68
C PRO A 166 -1.62 -8.36 3.08
N MET A 167 -2.50 -9.36 3.20
CA MET A 167 -2.94 -9.86 4.51
C MET A 167 -1.79 -10.46 5.33
N MET A 168 -0.83 -11.13 4.68
CA MET A 168 0.40 -11.58 5.34
C MET A 168 1.17 -10.40 5.96
N TYR A 169 1.38 -9.32 5.21
CA TYR A 169 2.03 -8.12 5.74
C TYR A 169 1.22 -7.47 6.87
N PHE A 170 -0.09 -7.36 6.73
CA PHE A 170 -0.94 -6.78 7.79
C PHE A 170 -0.91 -7.58 9.09
N ALA A 171 -0.88 -8.92 9.00
CA ALA A 171 -0.72 -9.78 10.16
C ALA A 171 0.64 -9.56 10.83
N MET A 172 1.73 -9.51 10.06
CA MET A 172 3.07 -9.21 10.59
C MET A 172 3.12 -7.86 11.30
N ILE A 173 2.60 -6.82 10.64
CA ILE A 173 2.53 -5.46 11.21
C ILE A 173 1.76 -5.46 12.53
N TRP A 174 0.61 -6.14 12.56
CA TRP A 174 -0.21 -6.23 13.76
C TRP A 174 0.53 -6.96 14.89
N LEU A 175 1.17 -8.10 14.61
CA LEU A 175 1.97 -8.83 15.59
C LEU A 175 3.12 -7.99 16.16
N VAL A 176 3.83 -7.25 15.32
CA VAL A 176 4.89 -6.32 15.74
C VAL A 176 4.32 -5.23 16.65
N ALA A 177 3.17 -4.65 16.29
CA ALA A 177 2.51 -3.63 17.10
C ALA A 177 2.09 -4.17 18.48
N GLN A 178 1.57 -5.40 18.55
CA GLN A 178 1.19 -6.04 19.81
C GLN A 178 2.42 -6.41 20.66
N GLY A 179 3.47 -6.96 20.04
CA GLY A 179 4.72 -7.27 20.72
C GLY A 179 5.38 -6.03 21.34
N TYR A 180 5.41 -4.92 20.60
CA TYR A 180 5.93 -3.65 21.11
C TYR A 180 5.14 -3.15 22.33
N ARG A 181 3.81 -3.25 22.30
CA ARG A 181 2.94 -2.87 23.43
C ARG A 181 3.20 -3.74 24.66
N HIS A 182 3.32 -5.05 24.45
CA HIS A 182 3.58 -6.00 25.53
C HIS A 182 4.93 -5.73 26.22
N VAL A 183 6.00 -5.51 25.45
CA VAL A 183 7.32 -5.15 26.03
C VAL A 183 7.25 -3.82 26.79
N ARG A 184 6.52 -2.84 26.26
CA ARG A 184 6.37 -1.54 26.92
C ARG A 184 5.61 -1.66 28.25
N SER A 185 4.56 -2.48 28.34
CA SER A 185 3.83 -2.70 29.60
C SER A 185 4.67 -3.37 30.68
N LEU A 186 5.57 -4.28 30.30
CA LEU A 186 6.50 -4.92 31.23
C LEU A 186 7.50 -3.90 31.81
N ARG A 187 8.00 -2.97 30.97
CA ARG A 187 8.93 -1.93 31.43
C ARG A 187 8.27 -0.95 32.40
N SER A 188 7.00 -0.59 32.18
CA SER A 188 6.27 0.30 33.09
C SER A 188 5.84 -0.36 34.41
N ALA A 189 5.75 -1.70 34.46
CA ALA A 189 5.44 -2.41 35.69
C ALA A 189 6.66 -2.57 36.62
N ASN A 190 7.87 -2.40 36.08
CA ASN A 190 9.14 -2.55 36.79
C ASN A 190 9.80 -1.21 37.17
N SER A 191 9.14 -0.08 36.90
CA SER A 191 9.59 1.29 37.21
C SER A 191 8.70 1.93 38.27
#